data_AF-A0A352SWL3-F1
#
_entry.id   AF-A0A352SWL3-F1
#
_cell.length_a   1.000
_cell.length_b   1.000
_cell.length_c   1.000
_cell.angle_alpha   90.00
_cell.angle_beta   90.00
_cell.angle_gamma   90.00
#
_symmetry.space_group_name_H-M   'P 1'
#
loop_
_entity.id
_entity.type
_entity.pdbx_description
1 polymer ?
#
loop_
_entity_poly.entity_id
_entity_poly.type
_entity_poly.pdbx_seq_one_letter_code
_entity_poly.pdbx_strand_id
1 'polypeptide(L)'
;MISAISRLYQIKPGSTGSKNTAVSFSAARYMTALAAAEKRGSVFAVKRSLAREAQKIKNSGGDSAQAKRALQKIKYVMRKADEKISHLGNEERKKAELKRAEDTGKKEEAKRLKKNVRVQKYLRKTNEHGNIVRTALEEKEEIKKSGIPEYGPEAGAPAVAEIPAGTETPAAVATGASIDILA
;
A
#
# COMPACT_ATOMS: atom_id res chain seq x y z
N MET A 1 -58.07 -1.79 -73.45
CA MET A 1 -56.97 -0.99 -74.03
C MET A 1 -56.34 -0.18 -72.91
N ILE A 2 -55.19 -0.62 -72.39
CA ILE A 2 -54.44 0.09 -71.35
C ILE A 2 -53.44 0.99 -72.06
N SER A 3 -53.70 2.31 -72.06
CA SER A 3 -52.83 3.29 -72.68
C SER A 3 -52.02 4.03 -71.63
N ALA A 4 -50.70 4.05 -71.84
CA ALA A 4 -49.71 4.95 -71.25
C ALA A 4 -49.54 4.91 -69.71
N ILE A 5 -49.24 3.72 -69.19
CA ILE A 5 -48.51 3.58 -67.92
C ILE A 5 -47.06 4.06 -68.14
N SER A 6 -46.74 5.20 -67.52
CA SER A 6 -45.49 5.43 -66.78
C SER A 6 -44.18 5.14 -67.54
N ARG A 7 -43.82 5.99 -68.50
CA ARG A 7 -42.49 6.02 -69.14
C ARG A 7 -41.77 7.37 -69.02
N LEU A 8 -41.78 7.96 -67.84
CA LEU A 8 -40.82 9.01 -67.51
C LEU A 8 -40.40 8.77 -66.06
N TYR A 9 -39.10 8.83 -65.78
CA TYR A 9 -38.47 8.56 -64.47
C TYR A 9 -38.17 7.10 -64.13
N GLN A 10 -37.61 6.33 -65.06
CA GLN A 10 -36.53 5.39 -64.70
C GLN A 10 -35.19 6.10 -64.91
N ILE A 11 -34.83 6.96 -63.97
CA ILE A 11 -33.44 7.38 -63.82
C ILE A 11 -32.71 6.15 -63.27
N LYS A 12 -32.06 5.38 -64.14
CA LYS A 12 -31.06 4.40 -63.72
C LYS A 12 -29.93 5.17 -63.02
N PRO A 13 -29.58 4.92 -61.75
CA PRO A 13 -28.31 5.37 -61.23
C PRO A 13 -27.22 4.46 -61.80
N GLY A 14 -26.86 4.68 -63.06
CA GLY A 14 -25.60 4.24 -63.63
C GLY A 14 -24.47 5.06 -63.01
N SER A 15 -24.14 4.77 -61.75
CA SER A 15 -22.95 5.29 -61.09
C SER A 15 -21.85 4.24 -61.14
N THR A 16 -21.32 3.96 -62.33
CA THR A 16 -19.95 3.43 -62.48
C THR A 16 -18.94 4.59 -62.36
N GLY A 17 -19.08 5.39 -61.31
CA GLY A 17 -17.97 6.21 -60.84
C GLY A 17 -17.12 5.28 -59.99
N SER A 18 -15.86 5.06 -60.38
CA SER A 18 -14.87 4.51 -59.45
C SER A 18 -14.92 5.39 -58.21
N LYS A 19 -15.58 4.91 -57.15
CA LYS A 19 -15.51 5.52 -55.83
C LYS A 19 -14.09 5.22 -55.36
N ASN A 20 -13.14 6.03 -55.79
CA ASN A 20 -11.87 6.19 -55.08
C ASN A 20 -12.25 6.76 -53.70
N THR A 21 -12.76 5.91 -52.81
CA THR A 21 -13.01 6.24 -51.41
C THR A 21 -11.65 6.48 -50.81
N ALA A 22 -11.22 7.75 -50.81
CA ALA A 22 -9.97 8.16 -50.21
C ALA A 22 -9.93 7.68 -48.77
N VAL A 23 -8.88 6.93 -48.44
CA VAL A 23 -8.70 6.37 -47.12
C VAL A 23 -8.25 7.49 -46.18
N SER A 24 -9.21 8.13 -45.50
CA SER A 24 -8.91 9.20 -44.56
C SER A 24 -8.80 8.67 -43.13
N PHE A 25 -7.59 8.72 -42.57
CA PHE A 25 -7.33 8.42 -41.15
C PHE A 25 -6.85 9.67 -40.44
N SER A 26 -7.54 10.03 -39.35
CA SER A 26 -7.17 11.16 -38.49
C SER A 26 -6.45 10.68 -37.22
N ALA A 27 -5.13 10.79 -37.21
CA ALA A 27 -4.31 10.46 -36.04
C ALA A 27 -4.62 11.37 -34.84
N ALA A 28 -4.90 12.65 -35.09
CA ALA A 28 -5.16 13.65 -34.06
C ALA A 28 -6.32 13.24 -33.14
N ARG A 29 -7.43 12.75 -33.72
CA ARG A 29 -8.59 12.27 -32.94
C ARG A 29 -8.22 11.19 -31.93
N TYR A 30 -7.40 10.23 -32.34
CA TYR A 30 -6.97 9.16 -31.46
C TYR A 30 -5.91 9.60 -30.46
N MET A 31 -5.03 10.55 -30.82
CA MET A 31 -4.10 11.14 -29.87
C MET A 31 -4.81 11.94 -28.77
N THR A 32 -5.87 12.69 -29.09
CA THR A 32 -6.70 13.37 -28.09
C THR A 32 -7.42 12.36 -27.19
N ALA A 33 -7.97 11.30 -27.76
CA ALA A 33 -8.59 10.22 -26.97
C ALA A 33 -7.57 9.52 -26.06
N LEU A 34 -6.34 9.31 -26.54
CA LEU A 34 -5.24 8.81 -25.71
C LEU A 34 -4.90 9.78 -24.59
N ALA A 35 -4.82 11.08 -24.86
CA ALA A 35 -4.51 12.10 -23.85
C ALA A 35 -5.55 12.10 -22.72
N ALA A 36 -6.84 12.04 -23.07
CA ALA A 36 -7.95 11.99 -22.11
C ALA A 36 -8.08 10.65 -21.35
N ALA A 37 -7.43 9.58 -21.81
CA ALA A 37 -7.53 8.27 -21.16
C ALA A 37 -6.64 8.19 -19.91
N GLU A 38 -7.23 8.23 -18.72
CA GLU A 38 -6.49 8.13 -17.45
C GLU A 38 -6.29 6.69 -16.96
N LYS A 39 -7.08 5.74 -17.49
CA LYS A 39 -7.07 4.34 -17.05
C LYS A 39 -6.57 3.43 -18.17
N ARG A 40 -5.89 2.34 -17.79
CA ARG A 40 -5.40 1.32 -18.75
C ARG A 40 -6.54 0.76 -19.62
N GLY A 41 -7.71 0.50 -19.03
CA GLY A 41 -8.90 0.04 -19.75
C GLY A 41 -9.34 0.99 -20.88
N SER A 42 -9.31 2.29 -20.63
CA SER A 42 -9.65 3.31 -21.63
C SER A 42 -8.64 3.34 -22.78
N VAL A 43 -7.35 3.18 -22.48
CA VAL A 43 -6.30 3.06 -23.51
C VAL A 43 -6.48 1.79 -24.35
N PHE A 44 -6.88 0.67 -23.75
CA PHE A 44 -7.20 -0.56 -24.47
C PHE A 44 -8.41 -0.39 -25.41
N ALA A 45 -9.44 0.36 -25.00
CA ALA A 45 -10.57 0.68 -25.86
C ALA A 45 -10.13 1.47 -27.11
N VAL A 46 -9.23 2.44 -26.93
CA VAL A 46 -8.61 3.18 -28.05
C VAL A 46 -7.83 2.24 -28.97
N LYS A 47 -7.00 1.32 -28.43
CA LYS A 47 -6.29 0.32 -29.24
C LYS A 47 -7.24 -0.57 -30.05
N ARG A 48 -8.36 -1.00 -29.45
CA ARG A 48 -9.38 -1.81 -30.14
C ARG A 48 -10.02 -1.03 -31.29
N SER A 49 -10.27 0.27 -31.10
CA SER A 49 -10.81 1.13 -32.16
C SER A 49 -9.81 1.35 -33.31
N LEU A 50 -8.52 1.53 -33.00
CA LEU A 50 -7.44 1.62 -33.98
C LEU A 50 -7.27 0.34 -34.79
N ALA A 51 -7.40 -0.83 -34.15
CA ALA A 51 -7.36 -2.11 -34.85
C ALA A 51 -8.52 -2.29 -35.83
N ARG A 52 -9.73 -1.85 -35.45
CA ARG A 52 -10.90 -1.83 -36.35
C ARG A 52 -10.68 -0.90 -37.55
N GLU A 53 -10.11 0.29 -37.33
CA GLU A 53 -9.78 1.18 -38.43
C GLU A 53 -8.69 0.61 -39.35
N ALA A 54 -7.65 -0.03 -38.79
CA ALA A 54 -6.64 -0.69 -39.60
C ALA A 54 -7.26 -1.77 -40.50
N GLN A 55 -8.25 -2.52 -39.99
CA GLN A 55 -8.95 -3.52 -40.78
C GLN A 55 -9.81 -2.90 -41.88
N LYS A 56 -10.55 -1.82 -41.58
CA LYS A 56 -11.33 -1.09 -42.58
C LYS A 56 -10.44 -0.58 -43.72
N ILE A 57 -9.27 -0.02 -43.38
CA ILE A 57 -8.31 0.46 -44.36
C ILE A 57 -7.79 -0.67 -45.24
N LYS A 58 -7.43 -1.82 -44.66
CA LYS A 58 -7.00 -2.99 -45.43
C LYS A 58 -8.07 -3.50 -46.38
N ASN A 59 -9.34 -3.47 -45.94
CA ASN A 59 -10.47 -3.96 -46.73
C ASN A 59 -11.05 -2.92 -47.70
N SER A 60 -10.54 -1.68 -47.70
CA SER A 60 -11.16 -0.55 -48.43
C SER A 60 -10.93 -0.57 -49.94
N GLY A 61 -9.97 -1.36 -50.45
CA GLY A 61 -9.63 -1.40 -51.88
C GLY A 61 -9.15 -0.07 -52.48
N GLY A 62 -8.92 0.97 -51.66
CA GLY A 62 -8.50 2.29 -52.09
C GLY A 62 -7.02 2.38 -52.48
N ASP A 63 -6.55 3.59 -52.79
CA ASP A 63 -5.16 3.86 -53.16
C ASP A 63 -4.16 3.25 -52.16
N SER A 64 -3.30 2.35 -52.66
CA SER A 64 -2.28 1.63 -51.89
C SER A 64 -1.35 2.56 -51.13
N ALA A 65 -0.98 3.71 -51.71
CA ALA A 65 -0.11 4.68 -51.06
C ALA A 65 -0.81 5.35 -49.87
N GLN A 66 -2.07 5.76 -50.03
CA GLN A 66 -2.88 6.33 -48.96
C GLN A 66 -3.14 5.31 -47.85
N ALA A 67 -3.48 4.07 -48.19
CA ALA A 67 -3.69 3.00 -47.23
C ALA A 67 -2.42 2.73 -46.41
N LYS A 68 -1.25 2.65 -47.04
CA LYS A 68 0.04 2.48 -46.34
C LYS A 68 0.34 3.64 -45.38
N ARG A 69 0.15 4.90 -45.82
CA ARG A 69 0.34 6.08 -44.97
C ARG A 69 -0.61 6.08 -43.77
N ALA A 70 -1.87 5.73 -43.99
CA ALA A 70 -2.88 5.66 -42.94
C ALA A 70 -2.56 4.54 -41.93
N LEU A 71 -2.13 3.36 -42.38
CA LEU A 71 -1.68 2.27 -41.52
C LEU A 71 -0.42 2.64 -40.71
N GLN A 72 0.52 3.39 -41.30
CA GLN A 72 1.68 3.92 -40.56
C GLN A 72 1.26 4.88 -39.45
N LYS A 73 0.31 5.79 -39.73
CA LYS A 73 -0.25 6.68 -38.71
C LYS A 73 -0.93 5.88 -37.59
N ILE A 74 -1.69 4.83 -37.91
CA ILE A 74 -2.29 3.94 -36.89
C ILE A 74 -1.20 3.27 -36.05
N LYS A 75 -0.16 2.70 -36.67
CA LYS A 75 0.96 2.07 -35.95
C LYS A 75 1.64 3.05 -34.99
N TYR A 76 1.83 4.30 -35.41
CA TYR A 76 2.39 5.35 -34.56
C TYR A 76 1.51 5.60 -33.31
N VAL A 77 0.20 5.77 -33.51
CA VAL A 77 -0.73 5.98 -32.39
C VAL A 77 -0.80 4.76 -31.47
N MET A 78 -0.75 3.54 -32.02
CA MET A 78 -0.70 2.31 -31.22
C MET A 78 0.55 2.25 -30.33
N ARG A 79 1.72 2.64 -30.85
CA ARG A 79 2.96 2.73 -30.06
C ARG A 79 2.82 3.73 -28.91
N LYS A 80 2.23 4.90 -29.18
CA LYS A 80 1.95 5.92 -28.14
C LYS A 80 0.97 5.40 -27.08
N ALA A 81 0.00 4.57 -27.48
CA ALA A 81 -0.89 3.90 -26.54
C ALA A 81 -0.14 2.91 -25.63
N ASP A 82 0.82 2.15 -26.18
CA ASP A 82 1.65 1.22 -25.40
C ASP A 82 2.56 1.95 -24.40
N GLU A 83 3.20 3.04 -24.82
CA GLU A 83 3.96 3.93 -23.94
C GLU A 83 3.09 4.44 -22.78
N LYS A 84 1.85 4.85 -23.07
CA LYS A 84 0.92 5.33 -22.06
C LYS A 84 0.49 4.22 -21.08
N ILE A 85 0.28 2.99 -21.56
CA ILE A 85 -0.04 1.85 -20.69
C ILE A 85 1.10 1.59 -19.69
N SER A 86 2.35 1.65 -20.15
CA SER A 86 3.53 1.48 -19.30
C SER A 86 3.64 2.60 -18.26
N HIS A 87 3.41 3.85 -18.68
CA HIS A 87 3.42 5.00 -17.77
C HIS A 87 2.38 4.87 -16.66
N LEU A 88 1.12 4.58 -17.03
CA LEU A 88 0.04 4.38 -16.06
C LEU A 88 0.34 3.24 -15.09
N GLY A 89 0.95 2.14 -15.57
CA GLY A 89 1.37 1.04 -14.70
C GLY A 89 2.47 1.43 -13.71
N ASN A 90 3.41 2.28 -14.11
CA ASN A 90 4.47 2.77 -13.22
C ASN A 90 3.92 3.76 -12.17
N GLU A 91 3.00 4.63 -12.56
CA GLU A 91 2.31 5.53 -11.63
C GLU A 91 1.49 4.77 -10.59
N GLU A 92 0.75 3.74 -11.00
CA GLU A 92 0.01 2.86 -10.09
C GLU A 92 0.95 2.17 -9.09
N ARG A 93 2.11 1.67 -9.55
CA ARG A 93 3.12 1.05 -8.69
C ARG A 93 3.74 2.06 -7.71
N LYS A 94 4.11 3.24 -8.18
CA LYS A 94 4.68 4.31 -7.33
C LYS A 94 3.68 4.77 -6.26
N LYS A 95 2.39 4.91 -6.63
CA LYS A 95 1.32 5.21 -5.65
C LYS A 95 1.17 4.10 -4.62
N ALA A 96 1.23 2.84 -5.02
CA ALA A 96 1.17 1.71 -4.10
C ALA A 96 2.39 1.65 -3.18
N GLU A 97 3.58 1.97 -3.68
CA GLU A 97 4.81 2.05 -2.91
C GLU A 97 4.76 3.17 -1.86
N LEU A 98 4.31 4.37 -2.25
CA LEU A 98 4.12 5.48 -1.30
C LEU A 98 3.15 5.12 -0.18
N LYS A 99 2.02 4.49 -0.49
CA LYS A 99 1.08 4.02 0.55
C LYS A 99 1.71 3.00 1.50
N ARG A 100 2.50 2.05 0.97
CA ARG A 100 3.22 1.10 1.82
C ARG A 100 4.24 1.79 2.71
N ALA A 101 4.97 2.77 2.18
CA ALA A 101 5.93 3.56 2.94
C ALA A 101 5.25 4.36 4.06
N GLU A 102 4.11 5.01 3.77
CA GLU A 102 3.30 5.70 4.78
C GLU A 102 2.80 4.75 5.87
N ASP A 103 2.29 3.58 5.49
CA ASP A 103 1.80 2.58 6.44
C ASP A 103 2.93 2.02 7.32
N THR A 104 4.13 1.85 6.77
CA THR A 104 5.32 1.46 7.55
C THR A 104 5.76 2.57 8.50
N GLY A 105 5.78 3.83 8.04
CA GLY A 105 6.13 4.98 8.87
C GLY A 105 5.21 5.12 10.08
N LYS A 106 3.89 5.02 9.87
CA LYS A 106 2.89 5.03 10.95
C LYS A 106 3.10 3.90 11.96
N LYS A 107 3.45 2.68 11.49
CA LYS A 107 3.75 1.55 12.37
C LYS A 107 5.01 1.76 13.19
N GLU A 108 6.06 2.35 12.61
CA GLU A 108 7.29 2.66 13.33
C GLU A 108 7.11 3.78 14.35
N GLU A 109 6.33 4.81 14.01
CA GLU A 109 5.97 5.89 14.92
C GLU A 109 5.16 5.38 16.12
N ALA A 110 4.17 4.50 15.89
CA ALA A 110 3.43 3.85 16.97
C ALA A 110 4.34 3.01 17.88
N LYS A 111 5.33 2.30 17.33
CA LYS A 111 6.34 1.56 18.11
C LYS A 111 7.20 2.51 18.95
N ARG A 112 7.64 3.64 18.38
CA ARG A 112 8.41 4.67 19.10
C ARG A 112 7.60 5.25 20.25
N LEU A 113 6.35 5.62 20.01
CA LEU A 113 5.47 6.16 21.03
C LEU A 113 5.26 5.17 22.18
N LYS A 114 5.03 3.88 21.88
CA LYS A 114 4.90 2.83 22.90
C LYS A 114 6.17 2.67 23.76
N LYS A 115 7.36 2.75 23.15
CA LYS A 115 8.64 2.75 23.88
C LYS A 115 8.76 3.97 24.79
N ASN A 116 8.42 5.16 24.29
CA ASN A 116 8.49 6.39 25.07
C ASN A 116 7.55 6.37 26.28
N VAL A 117 6.32 5.88 26.13
CA VAL A 117 5.38 5.70 27.25
C VAL A 117 5.95 4.74 28.30
N ARG A 118 6.58 3.63 27.88
CA ARG A 118 7.23 2.69 28.79
C ARG A 118 8.37 3.37 29.57
N VAL A 119 9.23 4.11 28.87
CA VAL A 119 10.35 4.83 29.50
C VAL A 119 9.85 5.87 30.50
N GLN A 120 8.85 6.68 30.14
CA GLN A 120 8.23 7.63 31.06
C GLN A 120 7.64 6.96 32.30
N LYS A 121 6.98 5.80 32.14
CA LYS A 121 6.45 5.03 33.27
C LYS A 121 7.57 4.57 34.21
N TYR A 122 8.71 4.12 33.68
CA TYR A 122 9.87 3.77 34.50
C TYR A 122 10.46 4.99 35.21
N LEU A 123 10.69 6.09 34.49
CA LEU A 123 11.20 7.34 35.06
C LEU A 123 10.32 7.88 36.18
N ARG A 124 8.99 7.82 36.00
CA ARG A 124 8.04 8.23 37.03
C ARG A 124 8.18 7.37 38.30
N LYS A 125 8.23 6.05 38.17
CA LYS A 125 8.42 5.13 39.30
C LYS A 125 9.76 5.36 40.02
N THR A 126 10.85 5.56 39.28
CA THR A 126 12.16 5.82 39.88
C THR A 126 12.21 7.18 40.58
N ASN A 127 11.56 8.20 40.02
CA ASN A 127 11.46 9.51 40.66
C ASN A 127 10.59 9.48 41.92
N GLU A 128 9.47 8.77 41.90
CA GLU A 128 8.64 8.52 43.09
C GLU A 128 9.46 7.83 44.18
N HIS A 129 10.18 6.76 43.84
CA HIS A 129 11.02 6.04 44.81
C HIS A 129 12.18 6.89 45.34
N GLY A 130 12.83 7.68 44.47
CA GLY A 130 13.89 8.60 44.87
C GLY A 130 13.40 9.77 45.73
N ASN A 131 12.14 10.18 45.58
CA ASN A 131 11.52 11.16 46.47
C ASN A 131 11.18 10.55 47.83
N ILE A 132 10.59 9.35 47.86
CA ILE A 132 10.26 8.64 49.11
C ILE A 132 11.53 8.41 49.95
N VAL A 133 12.63 8.00 49.33
CA VAL A 133 13.91 7.79 50.04
C VAL A 133 14.47 9.11 50.58
N ARG A 134 14.36 10.21 49.83
CA ARG A 134 14.81 11.53 50.29
C ARG A 134 13.97 12.03 51.46
N THR A 135 12.64 11.95 51.38
CA THR A 135 11.76 12.34 52.50
C THR A 135 12.00 11.47 53.73
N ALA A 136 12.23 10.17 53.59
CA ALA A 136 12.52 9.29 54.73
C ALA A 136 13.89 9.58 55.37
N LEU A 137 14.87 10.07 54.60
CA LEU A 137 16.16 10.51 55.13
C LEU A 137 16.02 11.87 55.83
N GLU A 138 15.27 12.81 55.26
CA GLU A 138 14.95 14.10 55.88
C GLU A 138 14.23 13.91 57.21
N GLU A 139 13.20 13.06 57.28
CA GLU A 139 12.51 12.71 58.52
C GLU A 139 13.47 12.10 59.56
N LYS A 140 14.37 11.20 59.16
CA LYS A 140 15.38 10.62 60.06
C LYS A 140 16.39 11.66 60.55
N GLU A 141 16.79 12.61 59.71
CA GLU A 141 17.67 13.70 60.11
C GLU A 141 16.97 14.70 61.03
N GLU A 142 15.68 14.97 60.81
CA GLU A 142 14.86 15.79 61.70
C GLU A 142 14.67 15.13 63.07
N ILE A 143 14.39 13.82 63.12
CA ILE A 143 14.30 13.06 64.39
C ILE A 143 15.63 13.10 65.17
N LYS A 144 16.77 13.04 64.46
CA LYS A 144 18.10 13.18 65.08
C LYS A 144 18.38 14.60 65.57
N LYS A 145 17.86 15.63 64.90
CA LYS A 145 18.01 17.04 65.29
C LYS A 145 17.01 17.47 66.37
N SER A 146 15.85 16.82 66.48
CA SER A 146 14.81 17.13 67.46
C SER A 146 15.10 16.55 68.85
N GLY A 147 16.22 15.85 69.06
CA GLY A 147 16.70 15.45 70.39
C GLY A 147 15.74 14.55 71.16
N ILE A 148 14.97 13.70 70.48
CA ILE A 148 14.09 12.73 71.16
C ILE A 148 14.98 11.55 71.61
N PRO A 149 14.98 11.17 72.89
CA PRO A 149 15.89 10.15 73.40
C PRO A 149 15.56 8.79 72.79
N GLU A 150 16.59 8.15 72.25
CA GLU A 150 16.57 6.77 71.79
C GLU A 150 16.41 5.86 73.02
N TYR A 151 15.19 5.34 73.24
CA TYR A 151 14.96 4.34 74.27
C TYR A 151 15.50 3.00 73.74
N GLY A 152 16.79 2.74 73.99
CA GLY A 152 17.40 1.43 73.78
C GLY A 152 16.86 0.42 74.79
N PRO A 153 16.58 -0.84 74.41
CA PRO A 153 16.24 -1.86 75.38
C PRO A 153 17.54 -2.39 76.01
N GLU A 154 17.86 -1.96 77.23
CA GLU A 154 18.88 -2.62 78.05
C GLU A 154 18.33 -3.94 78.63
N ALA A 155 19.11 -4.99 78.39
CA ALA A 155 19.42 -6.14 79.24
C ALA A 155 18.29 -6.82 80.05
N GLY A 156 17.90 -8.01 79.61
CA GLY A 156 17.13 -8.97 80.40
C GLY A 156 16.91 -10.30 79.69
N ALA A 157 17.96 -11.07 79.44
CA ALA A 157 17.82 -12.47 79.03
C ALA A 157 17.36 -13.33 80.22
N PRO A 158 16.55 -14.37 79.97
CA PRO A 158 16.99 -15.68 80.43
C PRO A 158 17.08 -16.72 79.30
N ALA A 159 18.17 -17.49 79.39
CA ALA A 159 18.45 -18.83 78.87
C ALA A 159 17.29 -19.82 79.05
N VAL A 160 17.11 -20.96 78.39
CA VAL A 160 17.75 -21.75 77.29
C VAL A 160 16.70 -22.83 76.93
N ALA A 161 16.62 -23.27 75.67
CA ALA A 161 16.37 -24.69 75.34
C ALA A 161 16.94 -25.00 73.95
N GLU A 162 17.90 -25.91 73.93
CA GLU A 162 18.69 -26.39 72.81
C GLU A 162 18.02 -27.56 72.06
N ILE A 163 17.98 -27.46 70.70
CA ILE A 163 18.21 -28.42 69.56
C ILE A 163 17.71 -29.90 69.64
N PRO A 164 17.55 -30.70 68.54
CA PRO A 164 18.30 -30.80 67.27
C PRO A 164 17.43 -30.65 65.99
N ALA A 165 17.89 -30.10 64.85
CA ALA A 165 18.92 -30.57 63.91
C ALA A 165 18.58 -31.88 63.16
N GLY A 166 18.22 -31.74 61.88
CA GLY A 166 18.35 -32.75 60.82
C GLY A 166 17.99 -32.12 59.47
N THR A 167 18.93 -31.83 58.56
CA THR A 167 19.45 -32.73 57.49
C THR A 167 18.28 -33.36 56.70
N GLU A 168 18.07 -33.19 55.40
CA GLU A 168 18.97 -33.05 54.26
C GLU A 168 18.18 -32.47 53.06
N THR A 169 18.80 -31.60 52.27
CA THR A 169 18.58 -31.60 50.81
C THR A 169 19.47 -32.68 50.19
N PRO A 170 18.98 -33.39 49.16
CA PRO A 170 19.82 -33.58 47.99
C PRO A 170 19.10 -33.22 46.69
N ALA A 171 19.94 -32.97 45.69
CA ALA A 171 19.65 -32.37 44.42
C ALA A 171 19.07 -33.35 43.37
N ALA A 172 18.51 -32.73 42.32
CA ALA A 172 18.53 -33.14 40.91
C ALA A 172 17.90 -34.49 40.48
N VAL A 173 16.78 -34.41 39.76
CA VAL A 173 16.59 -35.20 38.53
C VAL A 173 15.99 -34.30 37.45
N ALA A 174 16.73 -34.16 36.35
CA ALA A 174 16.24 -33.64 35.09
C ALA A 174 15.42 -34.73 34.39
N THR A 175 14.21 -34.40 33.96
CA THR A 175 13.53 -35.11 32.87
C THR A 175 12.72 -34.10 32.07
N GLY A 176 13.18 -33.87 30.83
CA GLY A 176 12.39 -33.18 29.83
C GLY A 176 11.18 -34.03 29.43
N ALA A 177 10.06 -33.37 29.19
CA ALA A 177 8.97 -33.93 28.42
C ALA A 177 8.49 -32.84 27.45
N SER A 178 8.94 -32.99 26.21
CA SER A 178 8.32 -32.39 25.04
C SER A 178 6.86 -32.82 25.01
N ILE A 179 5.93 -31.87 24.94
CA ILE A 179 4.54 -32.17 24.60
C ILE A 179 4.30 -31.56 23.23
N ASP A 180 4.38 -32.44 22.23
CA ASP A 180 3.80 -32.22 20.92
C ASP A 180 2.29 -32.01 21.07
N ILE A 181 1.78 -30.92 20.52
CA ILE A 181 0.36 -30.84 20.16
C ILE A 181 0.30 -30.46 18.68
N LEU A 182 0.14 -31.52 17.88
CA LEU A 182 -0.52 -31.46 16.58
C LEU A 182 -1.96 -30.97 16.77
N ALA A 183 -2.37 -29.97 16.00
CA ALA A 183 -3.59 -29.93 15.18
C ALA A 183 -3.67 -28.60 14.43
#